data_AF-A0A382EQM5-F1
#
_entry.id   AF-A0A382EQM5-F1
#
_cell.length_a   1.000
_cell.length_b   1.000
_cell.length_c   1.000
_cell.angle_alpha   90.00
_cell.angle_beta   90.00
_cell.angle_gamma   90.00
#
_symmetry.space_group_name_H-M   'P 1'
#
loop_
_entity.id
_entity.type
_entity.pdbx_description
1 polymer ?
#
loop_
_entity_poly.entity_id
_entity_poly.type
_entity_poly.pdbx_seq_one_letter_code
_entity_poly.pdbx_strand_id
1 'polypeptide(L)'
;MVRTIRVALLLGGPLLLAGLVAGQPLPQEASTGYGIENTTVIERCSRCHAVDEDGRMSRISYLRKTPEGWQTSIRRMVALHGAQVDPEDAREIVRYLSNEQGLAPEELR
;
A
#
# COMPACT_ATOMS: atom_id res chain seq x y z
N MET A 1 -35.49 -3.97 -50.00
CA MET A 1 -35.83 -5.41 -50.13
C MET A 1 -35.97 -5.99 -48.73
N VAL A 2 -37.14 -6.55 -48.47
CA VAL A 2 -37.59 -7.13 -47.21
C VAL A 2 -36.90 -8.47 -46.97
N ARG A 3 -36.45 -8.74 -45.73
CA ARG A 3 -36.51 -10.10 -45.19
C ARG A 3 -36.59 -10.10 -43.66
N THR A 4 -37.83 -10.00 -43.22
CA THR A 4 -38.33 -10.51 -41.95
C THR A 4 -38.03 -12.00 -41.80
N ILE A 5 -37.45 -12.42 -40.67
CA ILE A 5 -37.60 -13.78 -40.14
C ILE A 5 -37.90 -13.65 -38.64
N ARG A 6 -39.14 -13.99 -38.27
CA ARG A 6 -39.59 -14.28 -36.90
C ARG A 6 -39.71 -15.79 -36.79
N VAL A 7 -38.97 -16.43 -35.89
CA VAL A 7 -39.17 -17.81 -35.37
C VAL A 7 -38.28 -17.90 -34.11
N ALA A 8 -38.63 -18.47 -32.96
CA ALA A 8 -39.89 -18.89 -32.35
C ALA A 8 -39.60 -18.95 -30.83
N LEU A 9 -40.62 -18.68 -30.00
CA LEU A 9 -40.61 -19.00 -28.58
C LEU A 9 -40.44 -20.52 -28.41
N LEU A 10 -39.44 -20.96 -27.65
CA LEU A 10 -39.44 -22.27 -27.02
C LEU A 10 -39.32 -22.08 -25.51
N LEU A 11 -40.40 -22.46 -24.84
CA LEU A 11 -40.51 -22.69 -23.41
C LEU A 11 -39.48 -23.76 -23.00
N GLY A 12 -38.49 -23.39 -22.22
CA GLY A 12 -37.49 -24.28 -21.63
C GLY A 12 -37.25 -23.87 -20.18
N GLY A 13 -37.34 -24.84 -19.26
CA GLY A 13 -37.55 -24.65 -17.83
C GLY A 13 -36.46 -23.88 -17.07
N PRO A 14 -36.73 -23.49 -15.81
CA PRO A 14 -35.76 -22.78 -15.00
C PRO A 14 -34.63 -23.73 -14.61
N LEU A 15 -33.53 -23.68 -15.35
CA LEU A 15 -32.26 -24.26 -14.92
C LEU A 15 -31.78 -23.47 -13.69
N LEU A 16 -31.76 -24.15 -12.54
CA LEU A 16 -31.07 -23.71 -11.32
C LEU A 16 -29.58 -23.51 -11.63
N LEU A 17 -29.18 -22.28 -11.96
CA LEU A 17 -27.80 -21.85 -11.82
C LEU A 17 -27.60 -21.35 -10.40
N ALA A 18 -27.14 -22.25 -9.53
CA ALA A 18 -26.44 -21.86 -8.31
C ALA A 18 -25.22 -21.03 -8.73
N GLY A 19 -25.36 -19.71 -8.71
CA GLY A 19 -24.29 -18.79 -9.04
C GLY A 19 -23.16 -18.95 -8.04
N LEU A 20 -21.97 -19.35 -8.53
CA LEU A 20 -20.74 -19.12 -7.81
C LEU A 20 -20.63 -17.60 -7.59
N VAL A 21 -20.84 -17.13 -6.37
CA VAL A 21 -20.44 -15.77 -6.00
C VAL A 21 -18.91 -15.79 -5.90
N ALA A 22 -18.25 -15.57 -7.04
CA ALA A 22 -16.84 -15.24 -7.05
C ALA A 22 -16.71 -13.94 -6.25
N GLY A 23 -16.08 -14.01 -5.06
CA GLY A 23 -15.86 -12.85 -4.21
C GLY A 23 -15.22 -11.72 -5.02
N GLN A 24 -16.01 -10.68 -5.27
CA GLN A 24 -15.51 -9.46 -5.90
C GLN A 24 -14.52 -8.86 -4.89
N PRO A 25 -13.24 -8.63 -5.24
CA PRO A 25 -12.33 -7.94 -4.33
C PRO A 25 -12.94 -6.57 -4.02
N LEU A 26 -13.12 -6.28 -2.73
CA LEU A 26 -13.55 -4.95 -2.30
C LEU A 26 -12.57 -3.92 -2.88
N PRO A 27 -13.07 -2.75 -3.32
CA PRO A 27 -12.19 -1.66 -3.74
C PRO A 27 -11.20 -1.36 -2.61
N GLN A 28 -9.94 -1.69 -2.81
CA GLN A 28 -8.88 -1.28 -1.90
C GLN A 28 -8.68 0.20 -2.18
N GLU A 29 -9.17 1.06 -1.29
CA GLU A 29 -8.87 2.50 -1.32
C GLU A 29 -7.35 2.65 -1.47
N ALA A 30 -6.93 3.20 -2.60
CA ALA A 30 -5.52 3.48 -2.83
C ALA A 30 -5.13 4.55 -1.80
N SER A 31 -4.27 4.19 -0.85
CA SER A 31 -3.82 5.17 0.14
C SER A 31 -3.13 6.31 -0.60
N THR A 32 -3.55 7.55 -0.37
CA THR A 32 -2.97 8.74 -0.99
C THR A 32 -1.47 8.87 -0.69
N GLY A 33 -0.99 8.26 0.39
CA GLY A 33 0.41 8.26 0.82
C GLY A 33 0.77 9.54 1.59
N TYR A 34 1.69 9.42 2.53
CA TYR A 34 2.09 10.52 3.42
C TYR A 34 3.35 11.24 2.90
N GLY A 35 3.31 12.57 2.81
CA GLY A 35 4.46 13.38 2.42
C GLY A 35 5.53 13.40 3.51
N ILE A 36 6.78 13.04 3.18
CA ILE A 36 7.87 13.00 4.15
C ILE A 36 8.52 14.38 4.22
N GLU A 37 8.44 15.03 5.37
CA GLU A 37 8.99 16.38 5.61
C GLU A 37 10.32 16.35 6.40
N ASN A 38 10.65 15.23 7.06
CA ASN A 38 11.88 15.12 7.84
C ASN A 38 13.11 14.98 6.94
N THR A 39 14.03 15.94 7.06
CA THR A 39 15.28 16.01 6.28
C THR A 39 16.15 14.76 6.45
N THR A 40 16.32 14.25 7.67
CA THR A 40 17.12 13.04 7.93
C THR A 40 16.56 11.83 7.18
N VAL A 41 15.24 11.65 7.15
CA VAL A 41 14.62 10.58 6.33
C VAL A 41 14.91 10.78 4.85
N ILE A 42 14.71 11.99 4.32
CA ILE A 42 14.91 12.30 2.90
C ILE A 42 16.36 12.05 2.50
N GLU A 43 17.33 12.60 3.23
CA GLU A 43 18.75 12.49 2.91
C GLU A 43 19.25 11.05 2.97
N ARG A 44 18.80 10.26 3.95
CA ARG A 44 19.24 8.87 4.12
C ARG A 44 18.54 7.88 3.20
N CYS A 45 17.30 8.15 2.81
CA CYS A 45 16.48 7.16 2.09
C CYS A 45 16.34 7.46 0.59
N SER A 46 16.49 8.72 0.16
CA SER A 46 16.18 9.15 -1.22
C SER A 46 17.05 8.54 -2.30
N ARG A 47 18.25 8.05 -1.96
CA ARG A 47 19.12 7.34 -2.91
C ARG A 47 18.44 6.12 -3.56
N CYS A 48 17.55 5.45 -2.83
CA CYS A 48 16.85 4.26 -3.31
C CYS A 48 15.32 4.42 -3.32
N HIS A 49 14.80 5.37 -2.54
CA HIS A 49 13.37 5.66 -2.47
C HIS A 49 13.09 7.01 -3.12
N ALA A 50 12.68 7.00 -4.39
CA ALA A 50 12.35 8.20 -5.14
C ALA A 50 11.32 9.08 -4.39
N VAL A 51 11.54 10.40 -4.41
CA VAL A 51 10.66 11.42 -3.83
C VAL A 51 9.85 12.04 -4.98
N ASP A 52 8.53 12.14 -4.83
CA ASP A 52 7.66 12.83 -5.80
C ASP A 52 7.48 14.32 -5.47
N GLU A 53 6.67 15.02 -6.29
CA GLU A 53 6.42 16.47 -6.16
C GLU A 53 5.67 16.84 -4.87
N ASP A 54 4.93 15.89 -4.29
CA ASP A 54 4.19 16.05 -3.03
C ASP A 54 5.03 15.59 -1.81
N GLY A 55 6.33 15.32 -2.00
CA GLY A 55 7.23 14.87 -0.95
C GLY A 55 7.05 13.41 -0.55
N ARG A 56 6.28 12.61 -1.29
CA ARG A 56 6.10 11.19 -0.98
C ARG A 56 7.28 10.39 -1.47
N MET A 57 7.77 9.50 -0.61
CA MET A 57 8.84 8.57 -0.93
C MET A 57 8.26 7.23 -1.35
N SER A 58 8.72 6.70 -2.49
CA SER A 58 8.34 5.37 -2.97
C SER A 58 8.48 4.31 -1.87
N ARG A 59 7.44 3.48 -1.73
CA ARG A 59 7.26 2.49 -0.64
C ARG A 59 7.06 3.09 0.74
N ILE A 60 7.93 3.98 1.21
CA ILE A 60 7.94 4.47 2.61
C ILE A 60 6.64 5.20 2.93
N SER A 61 6.18 6.08 2.06
CA SER A 61 4.96 6.90 2.24
C SER A 61 3.66 6.13 2.23
N TYR A 62 3.71 4.84 1.88
CA TYR A 62 2.52 3.99 1.69
C TYR A 62 2.49 2.83 2.69
N LEU A 63 3.33 2.89 3.74
CA LEU A 63 3.42 1.87 4.76
C LEU A 63 3.15 2.50 6.12
N ARG A 64 2.40 1.78 6.95
CA ARG A 64 2.24 2.06 8.37
C ARG A 64 2.72 0.86 9.17
N LYS A 65 3.41 1.12 10.28
CA LYS A 65 4.03 0.07 11.11
C LYS A 65 4.10 0.51 12.57
N THR A 66 4.28 -0.44 13.47
CA THR A 66 4.71 -0.15 14.83
C THR A 66 6.14 0.43 14.84
N PRO A 67 6.57 1.06 15.95
CA PRO A 67 7.95 1.50 16.11
C PRO A 67 8.99 0.39 15.88
N GLU A 68 8.73 -0.81 16.41
CA GLU A 68 9.60 -1.98 16.23
C GLU A 68 9.63 -2.46 14.77
N GLY A 69 8.50 -2.34 14.07
CA GLY A 69 8.40 -2.64 12.65
C GLY A 69 9.21 -1.67 11.78
N TRP A 70 9.19 -0.38 12.12
CA TRP A 70 10.06 0.61 11.48
C TRP A 70 11.53 0.37 11.79
N GLN A 71 11.89 0.13 13.04
CA GLN A 71 13.26 -0.20 13.43
C GLN A 71 13.80 -1.42 12.69
N THR A 72 12.98 -2.47 12.56
CA THR A 72 13.35 -3.68 11.80
C THR A 72 13.57 -3.36 10.32
N SER A 73 12.75 -2.48 9.75
CA SER A 73 12.90 -2.04 8.37
C SER A 73 14.22 -1.28 8.16
N ILE A 74 14.57 -0.35 9.06
CA ILE A 74 15.83 0.40 8.99
C ILE A 74 17.03 -0.54 9.17
N ARG A 75 16.99 -1.45 10.15
CA ARG A 75 18.02 -2.48 10.33
C ARG A 75 18.23 -3.31 9.06
N ARG A 76 17.14 -3.68 8.37
CA ARG A 76 17.22 -4.41 7.10
C ARG A 76 17.86 -3.57 5.99
N MET A 77 17.54 -2.28 5.89
CA MET A 77 18.14 -1.40 4.88
C MET A 77 19.65 -1.27 5.07
N VAL A 78 20.10 -1.13 6.32
CA VAL A 78 21.53 -1.10 6.65
C VAL A 78 22.18 -2.45 6.35
N ALA A 79 21.64 -3.54 6.91
CA ALA A 79 22.29 -4.86 6.86
C ALA A 79 22.27 -5.52 5.49
N LEU A 80 21.19 -5.37 4.72
CA LEU A 80 21.02 -6.09 3.44
C LEU A 80 21.23 -5.20 2.21
N HIS A 81 21.07 -3.88 2.34
CA HIS A 81 21.12 -2.96 1.20
C HIS A 81 22.21 -1.89 1.37
N GLY A 82 22.99 -1.93 2.46
CA GLY A 82 24.13 -1.04 2.67
C GLY A 82 23.73 0.43 2.82
N ALA A 83 22.53 0.71 3.31
CA ALA A 83 22.13 2.08 3.61
C ALA A 83 23.08 2.68 4.65
N GLN A 84 23.62 3.86 4.36
CA GLN A 84 24.50 4.60 5.27
C GLN A 84 23.64 5.40 6.23
N VAL A 85 23.32 4.79 7.38
CA VAL A 85 22.52 5.39 8.45
C VAL A 85 23.24 5.11 9.75
N ASP A 86 23.73 6.15 10.41
CA ASP A 86 24.36 6.01 11.72
C ASP A 86 23.29 5.82 12.83
N PRO A 87 23.69 5.44 14.06
CA PRO A 87 22.73 5.17 15.12
C PRO A 87 21.86 6.37 15.53
N GLU A 88 22.35 7.61 15.42
CA GLU A 88 21.57 8.81 15.75
C GLU A 88 20.48 9.05 14.73
N ASP A 89 20.84 9.05 13.45
CA ASP A 89 19.89 9.18 12.34
C ASP A 89 18.87 8.04 12.36
N ALA A 90 19.29 6.81 12.67
CA ALA A 90 18.38 5.68 12.76
C ALA A 90 17.31 5.88 13.85
N ARG A 91 17.68 6.44 15.00
CA ARG A 91 16.72 6.74 16.08
C ARG A 91 15.76 7.86 15.67
N GLU A 92 16.26 8.90 14.99
CA GLU A 92 15.41 9.97 14.48
C GLU A 92 14.43 9.46 13.43
N ILE A 93 14.90 8.71 12.43
CA ILE A 93 14.07 8.14 11.36
C ILE A 93 12.97 7.25 11.95
N VAL A 94 13.32 6.37 12.90
CA VAL A 94 12.32 5.51 13.55
C VAL A 94 11.30 6.34 14.31
N ARG A 95 11.73 7.36 15.08
CA ARG A 95 10.84 8.23 15.82
C ARG A 95 9.87 8.98 14.90
N TYR A 96 10.37 9.61 13.85
CA TYR A 96 9.55 10.33 12.88
C TYR A 96 8.52 9.42 12.21
N LEU A 97 8.97 8.30 11.62
CA LEU A 97 8.07 7.39 10.90
C LEU A 97 7.04 6.73 11.83
N SER A 98 7.38 6.52 13.10
CA SER A 98 6.44 5.98 14.08
C SER A 98 5.37 6.99 14.48
N ASN A 99 5.73 8.28 14.58
CA ASN A 99 4.78 9.34 14.93
C ASN A 99 3.82 9.62 13.78
N GLU A 100 4.33 9.70 12.55
CA GLU A 100 3.53 10.11 11.39
C GLU A 100 2.84 8.93 10.69
N GLN A 101 3.46 7.75 10.72
CA GLN A 101 2.99 6.55 10.02
C GLN A 101 2.97 5.33 10.96
N GLY A 102 2.58 5.59 12.21
CA GLY A 102 2.31 4.58 13.23
C GLY A 102 0.99 3.83 13.01
N LEU A 103 0.76 2.80 13.81
CA LEU A 103 -0.54 2.14 13.95
C LEU A 103 -1.27 2.69 15.17
N ALA A 104 -2.58 2.91 15.05
CA ALA A 104 -3.43 3.24 16.18
C ALA A 104 -3.56 2.02 17.12
N PRO A 105 -3.84 2.22 18.42
CA PRO A 105 -4.01 1.12 19.37
C PRO A 105 -5.03 0.07 18.92
N GLU A 106 -6.11 0.50 18.26
CA GLU A 106 -7.19 -0.36 17.76
C GLU A 106 -6.71 -1.32 16.67
N GLU A 107 -5.68 -0.96 15.91
CA GLU A 107 -5.12 -1.79 14.83
C GLU A 107 -4.16 -2.87 15.34
N LEU A 108 -3.86 -2.87 16.64
CA LEU A 108 -2.98 -3.85 17.30
C LEU A 108 -3.75 -4.90 18.12
N ARG A 109 -5.09 -4.80 18.18
CA ARG A 109 -5.97 -5.72 18.90
C ARG A 109 -6.39 -6.89 18.01
#